data_AF-A0A661FBX6-F1
#
_entry.id   AF-A0A661FBX6-F1
#
_cell.length_a   1.000
_cell.length_b   1.000
_cell.length_c   1.000
_cell.angle_alpha   90.00
_cell.angle_beta   90.00
_cell.angle_gamma   90.00
#
_symmetry.space_group_name_H-M   'P 1'
#
loop_
_entity.id
_entity.type
_entity.pdbx_description
1 polymer ?
#
loop_
_entity_poly.entity_id
_entity_poly.type
_entity_poly.pdbx_seq_one_letter_code
_entity_poly.pdbx_strand_id
1 'polypeptide(L)'
;MKLQNPIHTLCLILGLAIAPSTSHALLLGLSPELPTIDFSGSGMIDYNASTGIINISGDPSTLFSVEPFIFAELQGVVGVDNIKNIKLKFQVDNSGNLIPSDISLPDLVIIGSIDMNGNGTTDHSGTLLTANVMQFGFLNGMSNGDDVFDLRLNSINGALAYLYSEQDLAARVISEVSTVYSNPFDNSFNADWQGQAKGVIGSTAPTAGGTLSTPIPPAFWLWTGAIALILPSVRRNKNFNRQS
;
A
#
# COMPACT_ATOMS: atom_id res chain seq x y z
N MET A 1 28.69 -52.91 -25.70
CA MET A 1 28.06 -51.86 -26.53
C MET A 1 28.57 -50.50 -26.06
N LYS A 2 29.35 -49.80 -26.89
CA LYS A 2 29.88 -48.47 -26.60
C LYS A 2 28.88 -47.41 -27.07
N LEU A 3 28.32 -46.62 -26.16
CA LEU A 3 27.47 -45.48 -26.49
C LEU A 3 28.34 -44.36 -27.08
N GLN A 4 28.38 -44.27 -28.41
CA GLN A 4 28.97 -43.15 -29.16
C GLN A 4 27.89 -42.07 -29.33
N ASN A 5 27.94 -41.00 -28.53
CA ASN A 5 27.56 -39.60 -28.87
C ASN A 5 27.16 -38.80 -27.61
N PRO A 6 28.12 -38.18 -26.90
CA PRO A 6 27.84 -37.32 -25.75
C PRO A 6 27.25 -35.94 -26.12
N ILE A 7 27.10 -35.63 -27.42
CA ILE A 7 26.73 -34.28 -27.90
C ILE A 7 25.21 -34.03 -27.79
N HIS A 8 24.37 -35.06 -27.87
CA HIS A 8 22.91 -34.88 -27.80
C HIS A 8 22.40 -34.64 -26.36
N THR A 9 23.15 -35.08 -25.36
CA THR A 9 22.79 -34.86 -23.93
C THR A 9 23.04 -33.42 -23.49
N LEU A 10 23.98 -32.70 -24.12
CA LEU A 10 24.30 -31.31 -23.79
C LEU A 10 23.21 -30.33 -24.29
N CYS A 11 22.58 -30.61 -25.44
CA CYS A 11 21.51 -29.76 -25.97
C CYS A 11 20.19 -29.86 -25.18
N LEU A 12 19.93 -30.98 -24.49
CA LEU A 12 18.71 -31.14 -23.69
C LEU A 12 18.77 -30.37 -22.36
N ILE A 13 19.96 -30.12 -21.82
CA ILE A 13 20.16 -29.38 -20.56
C ILE A 13 20.11 -27.85 -20.79
N LEU A 14 20.50 -27.37 -21.98
CA LEU A 14 20.45 -25.94 -22.31
C LEU A 14 19.01 -25.44 -22.59
N GLY A 15 18.09 -26.32 -22.99
CA GLY A 15 16.69 -25.95 -23.27
C GLY A 15 15.80 -25.81 -22.02
N LEU A 16 16.21 -26.36 -20.87
CA LEU A 16 15.41 -26.37 -19.64
C LEU A 16 15.62 -25.13 -18.75
N ALA A 17 16.53 -24.22 -19.13
CA ALA A 17 16.88 -23.04 -18.34
C ALA A 17 16.16 -21.74 -18.76
N ILE A 18 15.26 -21.80 -19.76
CA ILE A 18 14.52 -20.63 -20.26
C ILE A 18 13.02 -20.80 -20.02
N ALA A 19 12.63 -21.32 -18.85
CA ALA A 19 11.25 -21.16 -18.42
C ALA A 19 11.06 -19.69 -18.02
N PRO A 20 10.07 -18.96 -18.58
CA PRO A 20 9.78 -17.61 -18.14
C PRO A 20 9.44 -17.63 -16.65
N SER A 21 10.14 -16.83 -15.86
CA SER A 21 9.83 -16.65 -14.45
C SER A 21 8.49 -15.94 -14.34
N THR A 22 7.47 -16.62 -13.83
CA THR A 22 6.19 -16.00 -13.49
C THR A 22 6.37 -15.09 -12.29
N SER A 23 5.81 -13.88 -12.33
CA SER A 23 5.78 -13.00 -11.17
C SER A 23 4.84 -13.54 -10.08
N HIS A 24 5.15 -13.30 -8.80
CA HIS A 24 4.55 -14.05 -7.68
C HIS A 24 3.85 -13.21 -6.60
N ALA A 25 3.66 -11.90 -6.76
CA ALA A 25 2.94 -11.13 -5.74
C ALA A 25 1.43 -11.37 -5.82
N LEU A 26 0.88 -12.07 -4.83
CA LEU A 26 -0.54 -12.35 -4.70
C LEU A 26 -1.31 -11.06 -4.37
N LEU A 27 -2.50 -10.91 -4.94
CA LEU A 27 -3.38 -9.78 -4.65
C LEU A 27 -3.63 -9.62 -3.14
N LEU A 28 -3.48 -8.41 -2.61
CA LEU A 28 -3.59 -8.18 -1.17
C LEU A 28 -5.03 -8.38 -0.66
N GLY A 29 -6.02 -8.31 -1.55
CA GLY A 29 -7.44 -8.43 -1.21
C GLY A 29 -7.95 -7.21 -0.45
N LEU A 30 -7.34 -6.05 -0.69
CA LEU A 30 -7.73 -4.82 -0.03
C LEU A 30 -8.92 -4.22 -0.76
N SER A 31 -9.90 -3.78 0.00
CA SER A 31 -10.99 -2.95 -0.50
C SER A 31 -10.85 -1.58 0.13
N PRO A 32 -10.58 -0.52 -0.63
CA PRO A 32 -10.60 0.84 -0.12
C PRO A 32 -11.94 1.15 0.56
N GLU A 33 -11.89 1.56 1.82
CA GLU A 33 -13.02 2.01 2.63
C GLU A 33 -13.06 3.54 2.68
N LEU A 34 -14.12 4.11 3.25
CA LEU A 34 -14.27 5.56 3.38
C LEU A 34 -13.28 6.14 4.41
N PRO A 35 -12.73 7.35 4.18
CA PRO A 35 -12.95 8.24 3.04
C PRO A 35 -12.29 7.73 1.76
N THR A 36 -12.82 8.08 0.59
CA THR A 36 -12.27 7.67 -0.72
C THR A 36 -11.94 8.86 -1.61
N ILE A 37 -10.83 8.75 -2.34
CA ILE A 37 -10.43 9.60 -3.45
C ILE A 37 -10.38 8.76 -4.73
N ASP A 38 -11.19 9.13 -5.71
CA ASP A 38 -11.19 8.48 -7.03
C ASP A 38 -10.27 9.21 -8.02
N PHE A 39 -9.76 8.46 -9.00
CA PHE A 39 -9.15 9.01 -10.20
C PHE A 39 -9.50 8.14 -11.41
N SER A 40 -9.81 8.75 -12.54
CA SER A 40 -10.41 8.02 -13.66
C SER A 40 -9.91 8.48 -15.03
N GLY A 41 -9.83 7.53 -15.96
CA GLY A 41 -9.93 7.70 -17.42
C GLY A 41 -8.76 8.38 -18.15
N SER A 42 -8.04 9.27 -17.49
CA SER A 42 -6.82 9.92 -18.02
C SER A 42 -5.53 9.41 -17.35
N GLY A 43 -5.68 8.53 -16.36
CA GLY A 43 -4.53 8.00 -15.64
C GLY A 43 -3.70 7.05 -16.50
N MET A 44 -2.43 6.97 -16.16
CA MET A 44 -1.42 6.14 -16.81
C MET A 44 -0.68 5.32 -15.76
N ILE A 45 -0.39 4.08 -16.08
CA ILE A 45 0.54 3.23 -15.33
C ILE A 45 1.68 2.83 -16.25
N ASP A 46 2.91 3.05 -15.78
CA ASP A 46 4.15 2.82 -16.53
C ASP A 46 5.12 2.00 -15.67
N TYR A 47 5.67 0.93 -16.24
CA TYR A 47 6.73 0.15 -15.61
C TYR A 47 8.00 0.18 -16.46
N ASN A 48 9.14 0.38 -15.78
CA ASN A 48 10.45 0.31 -16.39
C ASN A 48 11.25 -0.86 -15.82
N ALA A 49 11.48 -1.90 -16.62
CA ALA A 49 12.15 -3.13 -16.21
C ALA A 49 13.63 -2.95 -15.85
N SER A 50 14.29 -1.93 -16.40
CA SER A 50 15.69 -1.65 -16.07
C SER A 50 15.88 -1.07 -14.66
N THR A 51 14.86 -0.38 -14.15
CA THR A 51 14.88 0.26 -12.83
C THR A 51 13.96 -0.42 -11.82
N GLY A 52 13.03 -1.25 -12.26
CA GLY A 52 11.98 -1.83 -11.43
C GLY A 52 10.92 -0.82 -11.00
N ILE A 53 10.92 0.40 -11.53
CA ILE A 53 10.02 1.47 -11.07
C ILE A 53 8.66 1.36 -11.77
N ILE A 54 7.61 1.34 -10.97
CA ILE A 54 6.22 1.57 -11.40
C ILE A 54 5.86 3.02 -11.10
N ASN A 55 5.35 3.74 -12.09
CA ASN A 55 4.78 5.07 -11.93
C ASN A 55 3.31 5.00 -12.32
N ILE A 56 2.43 5.42 -11.42
CA ILE A 56 1.01 5.63 -11.67
C ILE A 56 0.76 7.12 -11.56
N SER A 57 0.11 7.68 -12.57
CA SER A 57 -0.24 9.10 -12.60
C SER A 57 -1.68 9.31 -13.08
N GLY A 58 -2.31 10.41 -12.70
CA GLY A 58 -3.65 10.75 -13.17
C GLY A 58 -4.22 11.97 -12.46
N ASP A 59 -5.42 12.39 -12.85
CA ASP A 59 -6.11 13.50 -12.21
C ASP A 59 -7.09 12.98 -11.15
N PRO A 60 -7.02 13.45 -9.88
CA PRO A 60 -8.04 13.13 -8.90
C PRO A 60 -9.39 13.74 -9.32
N SER A 61 -10.49 13.03 -9.05
CA SER A 61 -11.85 13.46 -9.37
C SER A 61 -12.64 13.89 -8.14
N THR A 62 -12.84 13.00 -7.18
CA THR A 62 -13.86 13.14 -6.13
C THR A 62 -13.31 12.70 -4.78
N LEU A 63 -13.61 13.45 -3.73
CA LEU A 63 -13.44 13.04 -2.33
C LEU A 63 -14.82 12.76 -1.75
N PHE A 64 -14.98 11.58 -1.17
CA PHE A 64 -16.19 11.21 -0.44
C PHE A 64 -15.86 10.71 0.96
N SER A 65 -16.58 11.24 1.96
CA SER A 65 -16.51 10.83 3.37
C SER A 65 -17.89 10.94 4.01
N VAL A 66 -18.15 10.09 5.00
CA VAL A 66 -19.39 10.13 5.80
C VAL A 66 -19.21 10.82 7.16
N GLU A 67 -18.00 10.83 7.70
CA GLU A 67 -17.69 11.42 9.00
C GLU A 67 -16.32 12.13 8.97
N PRO A 68 -16.29 13.48 8.87
CA PRO A 68 -17.42 14.36 8.58
C PRO A 68 -18.00 14.08 7.17
N PHE A 69 -19.27 14.42 6.95
CA PHE A 69 -19.87 14.30 5.62
C PHE A 69 -19.19 15.25 4.65
N ILE A 70 -18.55 14.69 3.63
CA ILE A 70 -17.86 15.43 2.56
C ILE A 70 -18.22 14.77 1.24
N PHE A 71 -18.68 15.57 0.29
CA PHE A 71 -18.79 15.15 -1.10
C PHE A 71 -18.36 16.33 -1.96
N ALA A 72 -17.14 16.27 -2.48
CA ALA A 72 -16.51 17.40 -3.16
C ALA A 72 -15.66 16.93 -4.33
N GLU A 73 -15.62 17.77 -5.37
CA GLU A 73 -14.74 17.58 -6.52
C GLU A 73 -13.34 18.12 -6.22
N LEU A 74 -12.31 17.37 -6.59
CA LEU A 74 -10.93 17.85 -6.54
C LEU A 74 -10.67 18.77 -7.73
N GLN A 75 -10.25 20.00 -7.41
CA GLN A 75 -9.89 21.03 -8.36
C GLN A 75 -8.37 21.21 -8.38
N GLY A 76 -7.87 22.03 -9.30
CA GLY A 76 -6.46 22.37 -9.36
C GLY A 76 -6.02 23.23 -8.18
N VAL A 77 -4.72 23.24 -7.90
CA VAL A 77 -4.13 24.09 -6.85
C VAL A 77 -4.40 25.56 -7.14
N VAL A 78 -5.00 26.26 -6.18
CA VAL A 78 -5.29 27.68 -6.29
C VAL A 78 -4.00 28.49 -6.41
N GLY A 79 -3.91 29.33 -7.44
CA GLY A 79 -2.78 30.22 -7.67
C GLY A 79 -1.53 29.57 -8.29
N VAL A 80 -1.54 28.26 -8.57
CA VAL A 80 -0.42 27.54 -9.20
C VAL A 80 -0.94 26.74 -10.40
N ASP A 81 -1.10 27.41 -11.54
CA ASP A 81 -1.46 26.83 -12.84
C ASP A 81 -2.71 25.91 -12.87
N ASN A 82 -3.53 25.94 -11.81
CA ASN A 82 -4.68 25.07 -11.63
C ASN A 82 -4.34 23.57 -11.82
N ILE A 83 -3.17 23.15 -11.34
CA ILE A 83 -2.69 21.76 -11.45
C ILE A 83 -3.34 20.89 -10.38
N LYS A 84 -3.85 19.71 -10.76
CA LYS A 84 -4.13 18.60 -9.84
C LYS A 84 -3.47 17.33 -10.36
N ASN A 85 -3.07 16.44 -9.47
CA ASN A 85 -2.37 15.21 -9.86
C ASN A 85 -2.37 14.21 -8.70
N ILE A 86 -2.51 12.93 -9.02
CA ILE A 86 -2.12 11.80 -8.17
C ILE A 86 -0.88 11.19 -8.80
N LYS A 87 0.21 11.11 -8.04
CA LYS A 87 1.41 10.37 -8.42
C LYS A 87 1.66 9.28 -7.39
N LEU A 88 1.82 8.06 -7.85
CA LEU A 88 2.22 6.93 -7.03
C LEU A 88 3.43 6.27 -7.70
N LYS A 89 4.57 6.29 -7.03
CA LYS A 89 5.84 5.79 -7.54
C LYS A 89 6.47 4.85 -6.53
N PHE A 90 6.74 3.62 -6.94
CA PHE A 90 7.36 2.60 -6.09
C PHE A 90 8.18 1.64 -6.94
N GLN A 91 8.97 0.78 -6.30
CA GLN A 91 9.89 -0.12 -6.97
C GLN A 91 9.55 -1.58 -6.68
N VAL A 92 9.67 -2.45 -7.69
CA VAL A 92 9.54 -3.90 -7.57
C VAL A 92 10.77 -4.60 -8.15
N ASP A 93 11.02 -5.83 -7.71
CA ASP A 93 11.99 -6.72 -8.36
C ASP A 93 11.38 -7.42 -9.59
N ASN A 94 12.20 -8.17 -10.33
CA ASN A 94 11.74 -8.92 -11.53
C ASN A 94 10.70 -10.02 -11.21
N SER A 95 10.52 -10.36 -9.94
CA SER A 95 9.50 -11.31 -9.46
C SER A 95 8.24 -10.61 -8.94
N GLY A 96 8.16 -9.28 -9.10
CA GLY A 96 7.03 -8.45 -8.67
C GLY A 96 6.98 -8.19 -7.17
N ASN A 97 8.04 -8.50 -6.41
CA ASN A 97 8.07 -8.19 -4.97
C ASN A 97 8.40 -6.71 -4.78
N LEU A 98 7.69 -6.06 -3.86
CA LEU A 98 7.98 -4.68 -3.46
C LEU A 98 9.41 -4.56 -2.94
N ILE A 99 10.18 -3.64 -3.51
CA ILE A 99 11.45 -3.18 -2.97
C ILE A 99 11.13 -1.94 -2.11
N PRO A 100 11.40 -1.96 -0.79
CA PRO A 100 11.14 -0.81 0.06
C PRO A 100 11.83 0.46 -0.46
N SER A 101 11.07 1.54 -0.57
CA SER A 101 11.58 2.84 -1.00
C SER A 101 12.33 3.57 0.12
N ASP A 102 12.96 4.67 -0.25
CA ASP A 102 13.54 5.62 0.71
C ASP A 102 12.41 6.32 1.48
N ILE A 103 12.29 6.01 2.77
CA ILE A 103 11.26 6.57 3.67
C ILE A 103 11.31 8.10 3.80
N SER A 104 12.38 8.76 3.34
CA SER A 104 12.46 10.22 3.33
C SER A 104 11.65 10.88 2.21
N LEU A 105 11.23 10.11 1.20
CA LEU A 105 10.40 10.58 0.10
C LEU A 105 9.08 9.80 0.08
N PRO A 106 7.93 10.49 -0.07
CA PRO A 106 6.65 9.80 -0.18
C PRO A 106 6.50 9.10 -1.54
N ASP A 107 5.96 7.89 -1.52
CA ASP A 107 5.66 7.13 -2.74
C ASP A 107 4.36 7.62 -3.40
N LEU A 108 3.36 7.95 -2.59
CA LEU A 108 2.11 8.57 -3.01
C LEU A 108 2.17 10.07 -2.73
N VAL A 109 1.80 10.88 -3.72
CA VAL A 109 1.58 12.32 -3.59
C VAL A 109 0.29 12.69 -4.34
N ILE A 110 -0.66 13.29 -3.62
CA ILE A 110 -1.89 13.86 -4.18
C ILE A 110 -1.84 15.37 -3.99
N ILE A 111 -1.89 16.11 -5.10
CA ILE A 111 -1.99 17.57 -5.10
C ILE A 111 -3.30 18.03 -5.74
N GLY A 112 -3.80 19.16 -5.26
CA GLY A 112 -5.00 19.80 -5.78
C GLY A 112 -5.56 20.80 -4.79
N SER A 113 -6.83 21.11 -4.97
CA SER A 113 -7.62 21.88 -4.02
C SER A 113 -9.02 21.30 -3.87
N ILE A 114 -9.69 21.66 -2.78
CA ILE A 114 -11.02 21.15 -2.43
C ILE A 114 -11.80 22.21 -1.65
N ASP A 115 -13.07 22.36 -2.01
CA ASP A 115 -14.10 23.06 -1.26
C ASP A 115 -15.01 22.01 -0.64
N MET A 116 -14.87 21.81 0.67
CA MET A 116 -15.51 20.72 1.40
C MET A 116 -16.96 21.03 1.78
N ASN A 117 -17.30 22.32 1.86
CA ASN A 117 -18.62 22.78 2.30
C ASN A 117 -19.48 23.31 1.13
N GLY A 118 -18.92 23.40 -0.08
CA GLY A 118 -19.62 23.79 -1.30
C GLY A 118 -19.99 25.27 -1.36
N ASN A 119 -19.28 26.14 -0.63
CA ASN A 119 -19.56 27.58 -0.62
C ASN A 119 -18.85 28.37 -1.73
N GLY A 120 -18.09 27.70 -2.59
CA GLY A 120 -17.29 28.28 -3.66
C GLY A 120 -15.90 28.78 -3.24
N THR A 121 -15.52 28.57 -1.97
CA THR A 121 -14.20 28.93 -1.41
C THR A 121 -13.42 27.66 -1.09
N THR A 122 -12.20 27.59 -1.58
CA THR A 122 -11.29 26.48 -1.28
C THR A 122 -10.95 26.41 0.20
N ASP A 123 -11.20 25.26 0.83
CA ASP A 123 -10.85 24.96 2.23
C ASP A 123 -9.43 24.41 2.36
N HIS A 124 -8.98 23.57 1.40
CA HIS A 124 -7.62 23.04 1.34
C HIS A 124 -7.03 23.16 -0.06
N SER A 125 -5.74 23.50 -0.17
CA SER A 125 -5.00 23.63 -1.43
C SER A 125 -3.53 23.22 -1.25
N GLY A 126 -2.91 22.69 -2.31
CA GLY A 126 -1.52 22.27 -2.32
C GLY A 126 -1.38 20.75 -2.23
N THR A 127 -0.57 20.25 -1.29
CA THR A 127 -0.42 18.81 -1.06
C THR A 127 -1.54 18.31 -0.14
N LEU A 128 -2.43 17.51 -0.69
CA LEU A 128 -3.61 17.01 0.00
C LEU A 128 -3.28 15.73 0.79
N LEU A 129 -2.55 14.80 0.17
CA LEU A 129 -2.11 13.57 0.83
C LEU A 129 -0.71 13.16 0.37
N THR A 130 0.07 12.59 1.28
CA THR A 130 1.26 11.79 0.98
C THR A 130 1.27 10.51 1.79
N ALA A 131 1.86 9.44 1.27
CA ALA A 131 1.99 8.16 1.97
C ALA A 131 3.14 7.31 1.38
N ASN A 132 3.54 6.26 2.09
CA ASN A 132 4.55 5.29 1.66
C ASN A 132 3.95 3.91 1.42
N VAL A 133 4.36 3.25 0.34
CA VAL A 133 3.89 1.90 0.00
C VAL A 133 4.56 0.88 0.91
N MET A 134 3.73 0.08 1.59
CA MET A 134 4.17 -0.97 2.51
C MET A 134 4.01 -2.36 1.95
N GLN A 135 2.99 -2.57 1.12
CA GLN A 135 2.71 -3.84 0.48
C GLN A 135 2.18 -3.59 -0.92
N PHE A 136 2.49 -4.51 -1.83
CA PHE A 136 2.05 -4.52 -3.21
C PHE A 136 1.60 -5.93 -3.59
N GLY A 137 0.51 -6.02 -4.32
CA GLY A 137 0.04 -7.24 -4.96
C GLY A 137 -0.60 -6.91 -6.30
N PHE A 138 -0.64 -7.87 -7.20
CA PHE A 138 -1.27 -7.69 -8.50
C PHE A 138 -2.01 -8.94 -8.93
N LEU A 139 -2.89 -8.77 -9.91
CA LEU A 139 -3.58 -9.84 -10.60
C LEU A 139 -3.57 -9.50 -12.09
N ASN A 140 -2.90 -10.35 -12.87
CA ASN A 140 -3.00 -10.27 -14.32
C ASN A 140 -4.38 -10.72 -14.77
N GLY A 141 -5.05 -9.90 -15.57
CA GLY A 141 -6.31 -10.24 -16.21
C GLY A 141 -6.16 -11.43 -17.16
N MET A 142 -7.28 -11.96 -17.61
CA MET A 142 -7.27 -12.82 -18.80
C MET A 142 -6.97 -11.96 -20.04
N SER A 143 -6.71 -12.57 -21.20
CA SER A 143 -6.54 -11.81 -22.45
C SER A 143 -7.75 -10.90 -22.72
N ASN A 144 -7.49 -9.61 -22.93
CA ASN A 144 -8.48 -8.53 -23.03
C ASN A 144 -9.28 -8.26 -21.74
N GLY A 145 -8.77 -8.67 -20.59
CA GLY A 145 -9.28 -8.31 -19.27
C GLY A 145 -8.45 -7.18 -18.66
N ASP A 146 -9.01 -6.56 -17.64
CA ASP A 146 -8.30 -5.55 -16.86
C ASP A 146 -7.33 -6.21 -15.88
N ASP A 147 -6.19 -5.56 -15.67
CA ASP A 147 -5.23 -5.91 -14.62
C ASP A 147 -5.54 -5.15 -13.33
N VAL A 148 -5.32 -5.78 -12.18
CA VAL A 148 -5.59 -5.16 -10.87
C VAL A 148 -4.31 -5.09 -10.06
N PHE A 149 -4.08 -3.93 -9.45
CA PHE A 149 -2.96 -3.67 -8.55
C PHE A 149 -3.50 -3.17 -7.21
N ASP A 150 -3.15 -3.86 -6.14
CA ASP A 150 -3.50 -3.49 -4.77
C ASP A 150 -2.24 -3.00 -4.06
N LEU A 151 -2.36 -1.87 -3.38
CA LEU A 151 -1.31 -1.33 -2.53
C LEU A 151 -1.85 -1.02 -1.15
N ARG A 152 -1.06 -1.35 -0.13
CA ARG A 152 -1.22 -0.82 1.23
C ARG A 152 -0.22 0.31 1.42
N LEU A 153 -0.67 1.46 1.91
CA LEU A 153 0.20 2.59 2.22
C LEU A 153 0.04 3.04 3.66
N ASN A 154 1.10 3.59 4.25
CA ASN A 154 1.10 4.15 5.61
C ASN A 154 1.78 5.53 5.62
N SER A 155 2.12 6.03 6.82
CA SER A 155 2.84 7.30 7.00
C SER A 155 2.11 8.47 6.35
N ILE A 156 0.79 8.51 6.58
CA ILE A 156 -0.13 9.45 5.93
C ILE A 156 0.12 10.86 6.45
N ASN A 157 0.39 11.80 5.54
CA ASN A 157 0.57 13.22 5.83
C ASN A 157 -0.20 14.08 4.80
N GLY A 158 -0.24 15.41 5.00
CA GLY A 158 -0.92 16.35 4.11
C GLY A 158 -2.19 16.96 4.71
N ALA A 159 -2.85 17.84 3.95
CA ALA A 159 -4.01 18.59 4.43
C ALA A 159 -5.23 17.71 4.78
N LEU A 160 -5.37 16.55 4.13
CA LEU A 160 -6.48 15.61 4.33
C LEU A 160 -6.12 14.42 5.22
N ALA A 161 -4.90 14.35 5.78
CA ALA A 161 -4.44 13.19 6.55
C ALA A 161 -5.33 12.88 7.78
N TYR A 162 -5.95 13.91 8.36
CA TYR A 162 -6.83 13.77 9.53
C TYR A 162 -8.06 12.88 9.26
N LEU A 163 -8.48 12.76 7.99
CA LEU A 163 -9.61 11.91 7.59
C LEU A 163 -9.28 10.41 7.69
N TYR A 164 -8.00 10.05 7.81
CA TYR A 164 -7.49 8.67 7.83
C TYR A 164 -6.80 8.32 9.16
N SER A 165 -7.13 9.02 10.23
CA SER A 165 -6.50 8.83 11.54
C SER A 165 -6.55 7.35 11.97
N GLU A 166 -5.40 6.84 12.43
CA GLU A 166 -5.21 5.45 12.90
C GLU A 166 -5.44 4.35 11.84
N GLN A 167 -5.53 4.72 10.57
CA GLN A 167 -5.75 3.81 9.46
C GLN A 167 -4.57 3.80 8.50
N ASP A 168 -4.44 2.71 7.75
CA ASP A 168 -3.60 2.67 6.55
C ASP A 168 -4.44 3.17 5.36
N LEU A 169 -3.81 3.41 4.21
CA LEU A 169 -4.50 3.56 2.95
C LEU A 169 -4.49 2.23 2.19
N ALA A 170 -5.61 1.92 1.54
CA ALA A 170 -5.65 0.97 0.44
C ALA A 170 -5.78 1.76 -0.86
N ALA A 171 -4.89 1.49 -1.82
CA ALA A 171 -5.06 1.94 -3.20
C ALA A 171 -5.35 0.73 -4.07
N ARG A 172 -6.46 0.80 -4.81
CA ARG A 172 -6.81 -0.19 -5.82
C ARG A 172 -6.76 0.48 -7.18
N VAL A 173 -5.84 0.02 -8.01
CA VAL A 173 -5.59 0.54 -9.36
C VAL A 173 -5.95 -0.54 -10.37
N ILE A 174 -6.71 -0.14 -11.38
CA ILE A 174 -7.13 -1.00 -12.47
C ILE A 174 -6.41 -0.50 -13.72
N SER A 175 -5.62 -1.36 -14.36
CA SER A 175 -5.12 -1.07 -15.71
C SER A 175 -6.11 -1.58 -16.73
N GLU A 176 -6.75 -0.66 -17.44
CA GLU A 176 -7.84 -0.98 -18.36
C GLU A 176 -7.30 -1.42 -19.72
N VAL A 177 -7.94 -2.46 -20.27
CA VAL A 177 -7.74 -2.81 -21.67
C VAL A 177 -8.27 -1.68 -22.56
N SER A 178 -7.48 -1.29 -23.57
CA SER A 178 -7.88 -0.29 -24.56
C SER A 178 -7.43 -0.68 -25.97
N THR A 179 -7.86 0.10 -26.97
CA THR A 179 -7.41 -0.09 -28.36
C THR A 179 -5.91 0.15 -28.53
N VAL A 180 -5.29 0.90 -27.62
CA VAL A 180 -3.84 1.18 -27.60
C VAL A 180 -3.11 0.13 -26.75
N TYR A 181 -3.69 -0.25 -25.61
CA TYR A 181 -3.11 -1.20 -24.65
C TYR A 181 -4.03 -2.42 -24.50
N SER A 182 -3.93 -3.38 -25.42
CA SER A 182 -4.80 -4.57 -25.44
C SER A 182 -4.45 -5.63 -24.38
N ASN A 183 -3.24 -5.56 -23.83
CA ASN A 183 -2.76 -6.38 -22.73
C ASN A 183 -1.66 -5.60 -21.98
N PRO A 184 -2.03 -4.59 -21.16
CA PRO A 184 -1.08 -3.64 -20.60
C PRO A 184 -0.07 -4.30 -19.66
N PHE A 185 -0.49 -5.33 -18.91
CA PHE A 185 0.41 -6.18 -18.14
C PHE A 185 0.27 -7.65 -18.61
N ASP A 186 1.38 -8.37 -18.69
CA ASP A 186 1.45 -9.75 -19.21
C ASP A 186 1.96 -10.74 -18.15
N ASN A 187 1.71 -10.42 -16.88
CA ASN A 187 2.17 -11.18 -15.72
C ASN A 187 3.70 -11.25 -15.59
N SER A 188 4.43 -10.30 -16.17
CA SER A 188 5.88 -10.25 -16.19
C SER A 188 6.43 -8.86 -15.88
N PHE A 189 7.50 -8.82 -15.09
CA PHE A 189 8.27 -7.60 -14.80
C PHE A 189 9.63 -7.61 -15.52
N ASN A 190 9.80 -8.46 -16.54
CA ASN A 190 11.05 -8.59 -17.30
C ASN A 190 11.16 -7.63 -18.49
N ALA A 191 10.08 -6.93 -18.83
CA ALA A 191 10.03 -5.97 -19.93
C ALA A 191 9.26 -4.72 -19.50
N ASP A 192 9.56 -3.59 -20.14
CA ASP A 192 8.80 -2.35 -19.95
C ASP A 192 7.35 -2.56 -20.42
N TRP A 193 6.41 -1.95 -19.70
CA TRP A 193 5.00 -1.99 -20.08
C TRP A 193 4.28 -0.72 -19.65
N GLN A 194 3.14 -0.45 -20.30
CA GLN A 194 2.34 0.75 -20.10
C GLN A 194 0.87 0.40 -20.28
N GLY A 195 0.00 1.08 -19.51
CA GLY A 195 -1.44 0.97 -19.63
C GLY A 195 -2.17 2.23 -19.21
N GLN A 196 -3.45 2.31 -19.58
CA GLN A 196 -4.36 3.27 -18.96
C GLN A 196 -4.66 2.82 -17.54
N ALA A 197 -4.85 3.77 -16.63
CA ALA A 197 -5.10 3.50 -15.22
C ALA A 197 -6.29 4.31 -14.69
N LYS A 198 -7.11 3.65 -13.89
CA LYS A 198 -8.10 4.27 -12.99
C LYS A 198 -7.95 3.65 -11.61
N GLY A 199 -8.47 4.30 -10.59
CA GLY A 199 -8.42 3.70 -9.27
C GLY A 199 -9.14 4.50 -8.21
N VAL A 200 -9.12 3.91 -7.03
CA VAL A 200 -9.66 4.48 -5.80
C VAL A 200 -8.64 4.29 -4.70
N ILE A 201 -8.41 5.36 -3.95
CA ILE A 201 -7.59 5.37 -2.74
C ILE A 201 -8.54 5.61 -1.59
N GLY A 202 -8.48 4.79 -0.57
CA GLY A 202 -9.33 4.93 0.60
C GLY A 202 -8.67 4.38 1.84
N SER A 203 -9.40 4.39 2.95
CA SER A 203 -8.91 3.86 4.20
C SER A 203 -8.87 2.33 4.19
N THR A 204 -8.08 1.74 5.08
CA THR A 204 -8.13 0.33 5.41
C THR A 204 -7.63 0.13 6.84
N ALA A 205 -8.13 -0.92 7.51
CA ALA A 205 -7.67 -1.26 8.85
C ALA A 205 -6.14 -1.42 8.88
N PRO A 206 -5.43 -0.87 9.88
CA PRO A 206 -3.99 -0.93 9.97
C PRO A 206 -3.50 -2.38 10.06
N THR A 207 -2.31 -2.66 9.54
CA THR A 207 -1.74 -4.01 9.66
C THR A 207 -1.54 -4.35 11.14
N ALA A 208 -2.14 -5.45 11.60
CA ALA A 208 -1.98 -5.96 12.95
C ALA A 208 -0.49 -6.26 13.21
N GLY A 209 0.20 -5.33 13.85
CA GLY A 209 1.66 -5.31 13.93
C GLY A 209 2.22 -3.94 14.32
N GLY A 210 1.44 -2.88 14.10
CA GLY A 210 1.61 -1.60 14.79
C GLY A 210 1.21 -1.72 16.26
N THR A 211 1.98 -2.44 17.08
CA THR A 211 1.93 -2.19 18.52
C THR A 211 2.31 -0.72 18.69
N LEU A 212 1.33 0.13 18.96
CA LEU A 212 1.60 1.45 19.49
C LEU A 212 2.50 1.19 20.71
N SER A 213 3.77 1.55 20.60
CA SER A 213 4.60 1.83 21.75
C SER A 213 3.95 3.04 22.42
N THR A 214 2.83 2.84 23.10
CA THR A 214 2.45 3.77 24.16
C THR A 214 3.62 3.67 25.12
N PRO A 215 4.42 4.74 25.33
CA PRO A 215 5.42 4.71 26.37
C PRO A 215 4.68 4.32 27.63
N ILE A 216 5.01 3.15 28.19
CA ILE A 216 4.47 2.71 29.47
C ILE A 216 4.69 3.92 30.39
N PRO A 217 3.64 4.60 30.87
CA PRO A 217 3.85 5.74 31.74
C PRO A 217 4.73 5.25 32.88
N PRO A 218 5.78 5.98 33.29
CA PRO A 218 6.66 5.53 34.39
C PRO A 218 5.87 5.18 35.68
N ALA A 219 4.62 5.62 35.78
CA ALA A 219 3.65 5.22 36.79
C ALA A 219 3.25 3.73 36.80
N PHE A 220 3.35 2.96 35.71
CA PHE A 220 2.94 1.55 35.69
C PHE A 220 3.90 0.64 36.50
N TRP A 221 5.17 1.03 36.63
CA TRP A 221 6.14 0.38 37.52
C TRP A 221 5.93 0.71 39.00
N LEU A 222 5.25 1.81 39.32
CA LEU A 222 4.95 2.19 40.71
C LEU A 222 3.85 1.32 41.33
N TRP A 223 2.90 0.81 40.53
CA TRP A 223 1.81 -0.04 41.04
C TRP A 223 2.23 -1.50 41.27
N THR A 224 3.16 -2.03 40.47
CA THR A 224 3.68 -3.40 40.67
C THR A 224 4.58 -3.51 41.90
N GLY A 225 5.30 -2.44 42.28
CA GLY A 225 6.05 -2.38 43.53
C GLY A 225 5.16 -2.30 44.78
N ALA A 226 4.01 -1.62 44.71
CA ALA A 226 3.12 -1.45 45.86
C ALA A 226 2.42 -2.75 46.29
N ILE A 227 2.14 -3.66 45.36
CA ILE A 227 1.49 -4.95 45.69
C ILE A 227 2.46 -5.92 46.40
N ALA A 228 3.77 -5.79 46.19
CA ALA A 228 4.78 -6.61 46.88
C ALA A 228 4.98 -6.24 48.37
N LEU A 229 4.59 -5.03 48.78
CA LEU A 229 4.75 -4.54 50.16
C LEU A 229 3.54 -4.78 51.07
N ILE A 230 2.40 -5.22 50.51
CA ILE A 230 1.14 -5.41 51.27
C ILE A 230 0.86 -6.89 51.58
N LEU A 231 1.82 -7.81 51.35
CA LEU A 231 1.70 -9.18 51.85
C LEU A 231 2.40 -9.31 53.21
N PRO A 232 1.69 -9.10 54.35
CA PRO A 232 2.23 -9.41 55.65
C PRO A 232 2.49 -10.92 55.73
N SER A 233 3.72 -11.24 56.12
CA SER A 233 4.22 -12.54 56.56
C SER A 233 3.12 -13.53 56.98
N VAL A 234 2.78 -14.48 56.10
CA VAL A 234 2.02 -15.67 56.48
C VAL A 234 2.89 -16.48 57.45
N ARG A 235 2.66 -16.24 58.73
CA ARG A 235 3.36 -16.88 59.85
C ARG A 235 2.94 -18.35 59.87
N ARG A 236 3.80 -19.23 59.36
CA ARG A 236 3.60 -20.68 59.35
C ARG A 236 3.53 -21.21 60.78
N ASN A 237 2.32 -21.47 61.27
CA ASN A 237 2.09 -21.99 62.62
C ASN A 237 2.45 -23.49 62.66
N LYS A 238 3.59 -23.84 63.27
CA LYS A 238 3.98 -25.23 63.52
C LYS A 238 3.32 -25.68 64.83
N ASN A 239 2.18 -26.37 64.74
CA ASN A 239 1.65 -27.11 65.87
C ASN A 239 2.39 -28.46 66.01
N PHE A 240 3.18 -28.54 67.07
CA PHE A 240 3.81 -29.73 67.62
C PHE A 240 2.75 -30.44 68.48
N ASN A 241 2.29 -31.63 68.11
CA ASN A 241 1.54 -32.51 69.01
C ASN A 241 2.36 -33.76 69.32
N ARG A 242 2.86 -33.81 70.55
CA ARG A 242 3.25 -35.03 71.28
C ARG A 242 1.99 -35.65 71.88
N GLN A 243 1.75 -36.94 71.64
CA GLN A 243 1.31 -38.02 72.57
C GLN A 243 1.43 -39.32 71.73
N SER A 244 1.93 -40.46 72.16
CA SER A 244 2.09 -41.09 73.49
C SER A 244 3.41 -41.86 73.58
#